data_AF-A0A2H6NMR0-F1
#
_entry.id   AF-A0A2H6NMR0-F1
#
_cell.length_a   1.000
_cell.length_b   1.000
_cell.length_c   1.000
_cell.angle_alpha   90.00
_cell.angle_beta   90.00
_cell.angle_gamma   90.00
#
_symmetry.space_group_name_H-M   'P 1'
#
loop_
_entity.id
_entity.type
_entity.pdbx_description
1 polymer ?
#
loop_
_entity_poly.entity_id
_entity_poly.type
_entity_poly.pdbx_seq_one_letter_code
_entity_poly.pdbx_strand_id
1 'polypeptide(L)'
;VAYIRVNKKDAIITKSTIHFTFNCSWFSDTNGAVKYFTVVVRETDGSERMKPEQLHPLPSYLEYKHNNSIQIYQTDYFASKCSESPESISKSFDIKLGAEMEYLGGKCVANQQKYCDGPLKPRTAYRISIRAFTQLF
;
A
#
# COMPACT_ATOMS: atom_id res chain seq x y z
N VAL A 1 -2.84 -18.23 6.94
CA VAL A 1 -3.19 -16.95 6.29
C VAL A 1 -3.11 -17.16 4.79
N ALA A 2 -4.24 -17.07 4.07
CA ALA A 2 -4.24 -17.14 2.61
C ALA A 2 -3.68 -15.83 2.03
N TYR A 3 -2.83 -15.91 1.01
CA TYR A 3 -2.26 -14.76 0.34
C TYR A 3 -2.99 -14.53 -0.97
N ILE A 4 -3.68 -13.40 -1.11
CA ILE A 4 -4.28 -13.01 -2.38
C ILE A 4 -3.24 -12.21 -3.15
N ARG A 5 -2.95 -12.66 -4.38
CA ARG A 5 -1.97 -12.02 -5.26
C ARG A 5 -2.70 -11.29 -6.37
N VAL A 6 -2.37 -10.02 -6.56
CA VAL A 6 -2.73 -9.30 -7.79
C VAL A 6 -2.00 -10.00 -8.93
N ASN A 7 -2.71 -10.38 -9.99
CA ASN A 7 -2.07 -10.94 -11.17
C ASN A 7 -1.24 -9.84 -11.85
N LYS A 8 -0.02 -10.17 -12.31
CA LYS A 8 0.83 -9.24 -13.07
C LYS A 8 0.11 -8.65 -14.30
N LYS A 9 -0.86 -9.37 -14.87
CA LYS A 9 -1.69 -8.90 -16.00
C LYS A 9 -2.70 -7.81 -15.62
N ASP A 10 -3.07 -7.73 -14.34
CA ASP A 10 -4.09 -6.80 -13.84
C ASP A 10 -3.46 -5.54 -13.20
N ALA A 11 -2.13 -5.40 -13.32
CA ALA A 11 -1.39 -4.23 -12.86
C ALA A 11 -0.71 -3.53 -14.05
N ILE A 12 -0.90 -2.21 -14.15
CA ILE A 12 -0.26 -1.37 -15.17
C ILE A 12 0.96 -0.70 -14.55
N ILE A 13 2.15 -1.02 -15.04
CA ILE A 13 3.42 -0.55 -14.50
C ILE A 13 4.03 0.46 -15.47
N THR A 14 4.42 1.64 -14.97
CA THR A 14 5.16 2.65 -15.73
C THR A 14 6.59 2.78 -15.20
N LYS A 15 7.33 3.81 -15.64
CA LYS A 15 8.69 4.09 -15.18
C LYS A 15 8.78 4.33 -13.66
N SER A 16 7.74 4.92 -13.07
CA SER A 16 7.74 5.36 -11.67
C SER A 16 6.41 5.13 -10.95
N THR A 17 5.44 4.48 -11.58
CA THR A 17 4.13 4.21 -10.98
C THR A 17 3.71 2.76 -11.17
N ILE A 18 2.92 2.26 -10.22
CA ILE A 18 2.25 0.97 -10.33
C ILE A 18 0.78 1.18 -10.05
N HIS A 19 -0.04 0.92 -11.07
CA HIS A 19 -1.49 0.97 -10.98
C HIS A 19 -2.04 -0.44 -10.80
N PHE A 20 -2.80 -0.65 -9.73
CA PHE A 20 -3.46 -1.92 -9.44
C PHE A 20 -4.78 -1.68 -8.71
N THR A 21 -5.61 -2.71 -8.68
CA THR A 21 -6.88 -2.69 -7.97
C THR A 21 -6.91 -3.79 -6.92
N PHE A 22 -7.44 -3.49 -5.73
CA PHE A 22 -7.75 -4.51 -4.73
C PHE A 22 -9.20 -4.39 -4.27
N ASN A 23 -9.77 -5.51 -3.80
CA ASN A 23 -11.15 -5.59 -3.39
C ASN A 23 -11.26 -5.79 -1.87
N CYS A 24 -12.32 -5.25 -1.26
CA CYS A 24 -12.64 -5.44 0.16
C CYS A 24 -12.67 -6.91 0.61
N SER A 25 -13.16 -7.81 -0.25
CA SER A 25 -13.18 -9.27 -0.05
C SER A 25 -11.81 -9.91 0.20
N TRP A 26 -10.71 -9.18 -0.02
CA TRP A 26 -9.37 -9.69 0.29
C TRP A 26 -9.08 -9.73 1.78
N PHE A 27 -9.88 -9.04 2.59
CA PHE A 27 -9.70 -8.93 4.02
C PHE A 27 -10.90 -9.55 4.72
N SER A 28 -10.63 -10.45 5.67
CA SER A 28 -11.67 -10.98 6.55
C SER A 28 -12.02 -9.97 7.63
N ASP A 29 -13.30 -9.90 7.94
CA ASP A 29 -13.91 -9.17 9.05
C ASP A 29 -13.96 -9.99 10.36
N THR A 30 -13.31 -11.16 10.43
CA THR A 30 -13.27 -12.01 11.64
C THR A 30 -12.80 -11.24 12.89
N ASN A 31 -11.93 -10.25 12.71
CA ASN A 31 -11.40 -9.42 13.80
C ASN A 31 -12.12 -8.06 13.94
N GLY A 32 -13.26 -7.90 13.27
CA GLY A 32 -14.02 -6.66 13.14
C GLY A 32 -13.92 -6.03 11.74
N ALA A 33 -14.81 -5.06 11.48
CA ALA A 33 -14.83 -4.34 10.22
C ALA A 33 -13.53 -3.56 9.98
N VAL A 34 -12.98 -3.69 8.77
CA VAL A 34 -11.80 -2.94 8.35
C VAL A 34 -12.17 -1.46 8.18
N LYS A 35 -11.53 -0.59 8.96
CA LYS A 35 -11.74 0.86 8.95
C LYS A 35 -10.68 1.64 8.19
N TYR A 36 -9.46 1.13 8.13
CA TYR A 36 -8.34 1.81 7.48
C TYR A 36 -7.47 0.85 6.69
N PHE A 37 -6.80 1.39 5.69
CA PHE A 37 -5.78 0.71 4.90
C PHE A 37 -4.53 1.57 4.81
N THR A 38 -3.40 0.93 4.51
CA THR A 38 -2.19 1.59 4.01
C THR A 38 -1.54 0.69 2.95
N VAL A 39 -0.80 1.31 2.02
CA VAL A 39 0.02 0.59 1.05
C VAL A 39 1.44 0.49 1.59
N VAL A 40 1.92 -0.73 1.75
CA VAL A 40 3.30 -1.06 2.14
C VAL A 40 4.08 -1.43 0.90
N VAL A 41 5.23 -0.78 0.73
CA VAL A 41 6.11 -0.96 -0.43
C VAL A 41 7.47 -1.41 0.07
N ARG A 42 7.98 -2.52 -0.48
CA ARG A 42 9.29 -3.06 -0.15
C ARG A 42 10.08 -3.34 -1.41
N GLU A 43 11.30 -2.81 -1.50
CA GLU A 43 12.26 -3.23 -2.52
C GLU A 43 12.63 -4.69 -2.33
N THR A 44 12.75 -5.43 -3.42
CA THR A 44 13.12 -6.85 -3.43
C THR A 44 14.10 -7.12 -4.56
N ASP A 45 14.83 -8.22 -4.44
CA ASP A 45 15.65 -8.82 -5.50
C ASP A 45 14.80 -9.63 -6.50
N GLY A 46 13.48 -9.65 -6.33
CA GLY A 46 12.56 -10.46 -7.13
C GLY A 46 12.19 -11.80 -6.47
N SER A 47 12.65 -12.05 -5.24
CA SER A 47 12.24 -13.24 -4.49
C SER A 47 10.81 -13.12 -3.97
N GLU A 48 9.95 -14.08 -4.34
CA GLU A 48 8.52 -14.06 -4.01
C GLU A 48 8.20 -14.49 -2.56
N ARG A 49 9.19 -14.96 -1.79
CA ARG A 49 8.95 -15.71 -0.53
C ARG A 49 9.02 -14.90 0.76
N MET A 50 9.00 -13.57 0.72
CA MET A 50 9.01 -12.80 1.97
C MET A 50 7.64 -12.90 2.68
N LYS A 51 7.62 -12.86 4.02
CA LYS A 51 6.37 -12.63 4.75
C LYS A 51 6.08 -11.13 4.75
N PRO A 52 4.80 -10.71 4.83
CA PRO A 52 4.49 -9.31 5.11
C PRO A 52 5.17 -8.86 6.40
N GLU A 53 5.75 -7.67 6.38
CA GLU A 53 6.41 -7.06 7.54
C GLU A 53 5.41 -6.96 8.70
N GLN A 54 5.86 -7.24 9.93
CA GLN A 54 5.01 -7.16 11.12
C GLN A 54 5.19 -5.83 11.86
N LEU A 55 6.34 -5.17 11.66
CA LEU A 55 6.60 -3.86 12.27
C LEU A 55 5.55 -2.82 11.84
N HIS A 56 5.12 -2.02 12.81
CA HIS A 56 4.17 -0.93 12.64
C HIS A 56 4.38 0.15 13.71
N PRO A 57 4.37 1.44 13.35
CA PRO A 57 4.32 1.99 12.00
C PRO A 57 5.63 1.72 11.22
N LEU A 58 5.56 1.80 9.88
CA LEU A 58 6.72 1.71 9.00
C LEU A 58 7.24 3.11 8.63
N PRO A 59 8.49 3.23 8.13
CA PRO A 59 9.01 4.49 7.63
C PRO A 59 8.15 5.07 6.50
N SER A 60 8.24 6.38 6.33
CA SER A 60 7.64 7.12 5.22
C SER A 60 8.45 7.01 3.93
N TYR A 61 7.85 7.39 2.79
CA TYR A 61 8.57 7.50 1.53
C TYR A 61 9.75 8.49 1.61
N LEU A 62 9.62 9.60 2.35
CA LEU A 62 10.70 10.57 2.52
C LEU A 62 11.90 9.95 3.24
N GLU A 63 11.66 9.20 4.32
CA GLU A 63 12.73 8.48 5.02
C GLU A 63 13.40 7.45 4.10
N TYR A 64 12.60 6.67 3.36
CA TYR A 64 13.09 5.73 2.35
C TYR A 64 13.94 6.40 1.25
N LYS A 65 13.54 7.59 0.81
CA LYS A 65 14.25 8.35 -0.22
C LYS A 65 15.58 8.92 0.29
N HIS A 66 15.65 9.32 1.56
CA HIS A 66 16.83 9.95 2.15
C HIS A 66 17.81 8.95 2.76
N ASN A 67 17.37 7.75 3.13
CA ASN A 67 18.20 6.72 3.74
C ASN A 67 18.19 5.43 2.90
N ASN A 68 19.28 5.18 2.18
CA ASN A 68 19.44 4.02 1.30
C ASN A 68 19.43 2.66 2.02
N SER A 69 19.58 2.62 3.36
CA SER A 69 19.43 1.39 4.15
C SER A 69 17.96 1.00 4.36
N ILE A 70 17.03 1.94 4.16
CA ILE A 70 15.60 1.66 4.24
C ILE A 70 15.14 1.08 2.91
N GLN A 71 14.60 -0.13 2.97
CA GLN A 71 14.07 -0.85 1.80
C GLN A 71 12.55 -1.00 1.85
N ILE A 72 11.91 -0.63 2.96
CA ILE A 72 10.47 -0.75 3.17
C ILE A 72 9.92 0.55 3.72
N TYR A 73 8.79 0.97 3.16
CA TYR A 73 8.05 2.14 3.63
C TYR A 73 6.54 1.89 3.50
N GLN A 74 5.75 2.80 4.05
CA GLN A 74 4.31 2.84 3.85
C GLN A 74 3.84 4.21 3.38
N THR A 75 2.70 4.23 2.70
CA THR A 75 1.93 5.44 2.39
C THR A 75 1.16 5.90 3.64
N ASP A 76 0.41 7.00 3.51
CA ASP A 76 -0.52 7.39 4.56
C ASP A 76 -1.65 6.36 4.73
N TYR A 77 -2.39 6.50 5.83
CA TYR A 77 -3.59 5.72 6.09
C TYR A 77 -4.79 6.33 5.37
N PHE A 78 -5.59 5.49 4.72
CA PHE A 78 -6.84 5.92 4.10
C PHE A 78 -8.02 5.13 4.64
N ALA A 79 -9.16 5.82 4.72
CA ALA A 79 -10.40 5.25 5.21
C ALA A 79 -10.89 4.12 4.29
N SER A 80 -11.32 3.04 4.91
CA SER A 80 -12.02 1.95 4.26
C SER A 80 -13.38 2.42 3.78
N LYS A 81 -13.79 1.92 2.61
CA LYS A 81 -15.15 2.01 2.07
C LYS A 81 -15.86 0.66 2.13
N CYS A 82 -15.21 -0.34 2.74
CA CYS A 82 -15.75 -1.66 2.97
C CYS A 82 -16.77 -1.58 4.11
N SER A 83 -18.04 -1.51 3.78
CA SER A 83 -19.14 -1.66 4.74
C SER A 83 -19.44 -3.15 4.99
N GLU A 84 -20.21 -3.44 6.04
CA GLU A 84 -20.68 -4.81 6.37
C GLU A 84 -21.79 -5.31 5.43
N SER A 85 -22.28 -4.46 4.53
CA SER A 85 -23.32 -4.82 3.55
C SER A 85 -22.77 -5.79 2.48
N PRO A 86 -23.57 -6.76 1.99
CA PRO A 86 -23.18 -7.63 0.87
C PRO A 86 -22.73 -6.87 -0.38
N GLU A 87 -23.29 -5.67 -0.63
CA GLU A 87 -22.94 -4.83 -1.76
C GLU A 87 -21.50 -4.29 -1.70
N SER A 88 -20.96 -4.13 -0.49
CA SER A 88 -19.59 -3.63 -0.25
C SER A 88 -18.50 -4.65 -0.56
N ILE A 89 -18.85 -5.92 -0.67
CA ILE A 89 -17.93 -6.98 -1.09
C ILE A 89 -17.50 -6.75 -2.55
N SER A 90 -18.27 -5.99 -3.33
CA SER A 90 -17.89 -5.58 -4.69
C SER A 90 -17.03 -4.31 -4.75
N LYS A 91 -16.87 -3.58 -3.64
CA LYS A 91 -16.11 -2.33 -3.63
C LYS A 91 -14.62 -2.61 -3.79
N SER A 92 -14.04 -1.89 -4.74
CA SER A 92 -12.63 -1.97 -5.07
C SER A 92 -11.95 -0.62 -4.93
N PHE A 93 -10.65 -0.65 -4.69
CA PHE A 93 -9.80 0.52 -4.61
C PHE A 93 -8.87 0.52 -5.81
N ASP A 94 -8.95 1.57 -6.62
CA ASP A 94 -8.03 1.86 -7.71
C ASP A 94 -6.83 2.64 -7.17
N ILE A 95 -5.69 1.95 -7.06
CA ILE A 95 -4.46 2.49 -6.48
C ILE A 95 -3.46 2.78 -7.60
N LYS A 96 -3.00 4.02 -7.71
CA LYS A 96 -1.90 4.46 -8.57
C LYS A 96 -0.72 4.86 -7.70
N LEU A 97 -0.02 3.85 -7.19
CA LEU A 97 1.13 4.04 -6.32
C LEU A 97 2.24 4.80 -7.04
N GLY A 98 2.81 5.79 -6.37
CA GLY A 98 3.85 6.70 -6.86
C GLY A 98 3.34 7.79 -7.81
N ALA A 99 2.02 7.98 -7.88
CA ALA A 99 1.39 9.03 -8.67
C ALA A 99 0.93 10.22 -7.82
N GLU A 100 1.44 10.33 -6.59
CA GLU A 100 1.12 11.42 -5.65
C GLU A 100 -0.38 11.47 -5.31
N MET A 101 -1.01 10.31 -5.12
CA MET A 101 -2.44 10.26 -4.81
C MET A 101 -2.72 10.89 -3.43
N GLU A 102 -3.70 11.79 -3.38
CA GLU A 102 -4.03 12.56 -2.16
C GLU A 102 -4.28 11.65 -0.94
N TYR A 103 -5.09 10.60 -1.11
CA TYR A 103 -5.42 9.69 0.00
C TYR A 103 -4.27 8.73 0.37
N LEU A 104 -3.18 8.68 -0.40
CA LEU A 104 -1.95 7.97 -0.03
C LEU A 104 -0.93 8.90 0.65
N GLY A 105 -1.31 10.14 0.94
CA GLY A 105 -0.45 11.18 1.52
C GLY A 105 -0.03 12.25 0.52
N GLY A 106 -0.48 12.18 -0.74
CA GLY A 106 -0.28 13.23 -1.73
C GLY A 106 1.19 13.45 -2.12
N LYS A 107 1.52 14.70 -2.43
CA LYS A 107 2.84 15.11 -2.92
C LYS A 107 3.88 15.14 -1.80
N CYS A 108 5.08 14.66 -2.09
CA CYS A 108 6.21 14.74 -1.16
C CYS A 108 6.81 16.15 -1.14
N VAL A 109 6.26 17.04 -0.32
CA VAL A 109 6.78 18.40 -0.10
C VAL A 109 7.68 18.41 1.13
N ALA A 110 8.85 19.06 1.05
CA ALA A 110 9.75 19.19 2.19
C ALA A 110 9.05 19.93 3.36
N ASN A 111 9.23 19.43 4.59
CA ASN A 111 8.66 19.97 5.82
C ASN A 111 7.12 19.91 5.97
N GLN A 112 6.41 19.17 5.12
CA GLN A 112 4.97 18.93 5.26
C GLN A 112 4.66 17.44 5.14
N GLN A 113 3.69 16.98 5.96
CA GLN A 113 3.16 15.62 6.04
C GLN A 113 4.17 14.50 6.36
N LYS A 114 3.80 13.64 7.33
CA LYS A 114 4.62 12.51 7.76
C LYS A 114 4.70 11.41 6.68
N TYR A 115 3.68 11.30 5.82
CA TYR A 115 3.60 10.33 4.74
C TYR A 115 3.27 11.02 3.41
N CYS A 116 3.74 10.44 2.31
CA CYS A 116 3.44 10.91 0.95
C CYS A 116 3.59 9.74 -0.05
N ASP A 117 3.05 9.92 -1.26
CA ASP A 117 3.01 8.93 -2.33
C ASP A 117 4.00 9.28 -3.46
N GLY A 118 5.28 9.32 -3.11
CA GLY A 118 6.32 9.73 -4.05
C GLY A 118 6.61 8.69 -5.14
N PRO A 119 7.26 9.12 -6.24
CA PRO A 119 7.51 8.26 -7.40
C PRO A 119 8.41 7.07 -7.05
N LEU A 120 8.11 5.91 -7.62
CA LEU A 120 8.93 4.71 -7.48
C LEU A 120 10.25 4.86 -8.24
N LYS A 121 11.34 4.29 -7.70
CA LYS A 121 12.61 4.20 -8.41
C LYS A 121 12.46 3.33 -9.67
N PRO A 122 12.98 3.78 -10.82
CA PRO A 122 12.91 3.01 -12.05
C PRO A 122 13.80 1.77 -11.96
N ARG A 123 13.42 0.70 -12.68
CA ARG A 123 14.19 -0.57 -12.76
C ARG A 123 14.41 -1.26 -11.41
N THR A 124 13.56 -0.99 -10.43
CA THR A 124 13.58 -1.63 -9.11
C THR A 124 12.40 -2.60 -9.01
N ALA A 125 12.66 -3.80 -8.52
CA ALA A 125 11.58 -4.75 -8.23
C ALA A 125 10.98 -4.41 -6.86
N TYR A 126 9.65 -4.33 -6.81
CA TYR A 126 8.90 -4.04 -5.60
C TYR A 126 7.95 -5.17 -5.26
N ARG A 127 7.82 -5.42 -3.97
CA ARG A 127 6.69 -6.12 -3.38
C ARG A 127 5.76 -5.08 -2.78
N ILE A 128 4.52 -5.07 -3.27
CA ILE A 128 3.45 -4.24 -2.71
C ILE A 128 2.59 -5.12 -1.80
N SER A 129 2.20 -4.61 -0.65
CA SER A 129 1.29 -5.27 0.29
C SER A 129 0.28 -4.25 0.81
N ILE A 130 -0.98 -4.67 0.94
CA ILE A 130 -2.01 -3.84 1.54
C ILE A 130 -2.22 -4.32 2.97
N ARG A 131 -2.08 -3.39 3.93
CA ARG A 131 -2.31 -3.68 5.34
C ARG A 131 -3.63 -3.03 5.76
N ALA A 132 -4.49 -3.82 6.40
CA ALA A 132 -5.81 -3.44 6.86
C ALA A 132 -5.84 -3.30 8.37
N PHE A 133 -6.65 -2.37 8.88
CA PHE A 133 -6.79 -2.08 10.30
C PHE A 133 -8.25 -1.91 10.69
N THR A 134 -8.64 -2.47 11.83
CA THR A 134 -9.97 -2.28 12.45
C THR A 134 -10.02 -1.04 13.34
N GLN A 135 -8.86 -0.57 13.80
CA GLN A 135 -8.65 0.68 14.52
C GLN A 135 -7.21 1.17 14.29
N LEU A 136 -7.00 2.49 14.35
CA LEU A 136 -5.66 3.09 14.42
C LEU A 136 -5.45 3.56 15.87
N PHE A 137 -4.30 3.20 16.45
CA PHE A 137 -3.80 3.57 17.78
C PHE A 137 -4.83 3.56 18.92
#